data_AF-A0A494T7I4-F1
#
_entry.id   AF-A0A494T7I4-F1
#
_cell.length_a   1.000
_cell.length_b   1.000
_cell.length_c   1.000
_cell.angle_alpha   90.00
_cell.angle_beta   90.00
_cell.angle_gamma   90.00
#
_symmetry.space_group_name_H-M   'P 1'
#
loop_
_entity.id
_entity.type
_entity.pdbx_description
1 polymer ?
#
loop_
_entity_poly.entity_id
_entity_poly.type
_entity_poly.pdbx_seq_one_letter_code
_entity_poly.pdbx_strand_id
1 'polypeptide(L)' 'MAVAKWEFRSLASMMISTHGDRVEAAVAIRLAEAEVSGNAGDIIVWKEVAQCLPEIFAQHVRLNGSHE' A
#
# COMPACT_ATOMS: atom_id res chain seq x y z
N MET A 1 0.24 -0.51 21.30
CA MET A 1 1.42 -0.86 20.49
C MET A 1 1.29 -0.06 19.21
N ALA A 2 2.08 1.01 19.02
CA ALA A 2 1.99 1.84 17.83
C ALA A 2 2.87 1.21 16.75
N VAL A 3 2.25 0.71 15.68
CA VAL A 3 2.97 0.26 14.48
C VAL A 3 3.72 1.47 13.93
N ALA A 4 5.01 1.31 13.68
CA ALA A 4 5.85 2.40 13.25
C ALA A 4 5.61 2.69 11.76
N LYS A 5 5.64 3.97 11.39
CA LYS A 5 5.35 4.45 10.02
C LYS A 5 6.17 3.75 8.92
N TRP A 6 7.35 3.22 9.25
CA TRP A 6 8.18 2.48 8.30
C TRP A 6 7.56 1.13 7.89
N GLU A 7 6.82 0.47 8.78
CA GLU A 7 6.19 -0.84 8.51
C GLU A 7 5.15 -0.73 7.38
N PHE A 8 4.37 0.35 7.39
CA PHE A 8 3.40 0.64 6.33
C PHE A 8 4.07 0.92 4.99
N ARG A 9 5.24 1.60 5.00
CA ARG A 9 6.00 1.87 3.77
C ARG A 9 6.60 0.57 3.19
N SER A 10 7.09 -0.33 4.05
CA SER A 10 7.55 -1.65 3.63
C SER A 10 6.43 -2.48 3.00
N LEU A 11 5.25 -2.48 3.61
CA LEU A 11 4.09 -3.18 3.06
C LEU A 11 3.63 -2.58 1.73
N ALA A 12 3.55 -1.25 1.64
CA ALA A 12 3.23 -0.56 0.39
C ALA A 12 4.24 -0.88 -0.73
N SER A 13 5.54 -0.87 -0.43
CA SER A 13 6.58 -1.25 -1.39
C SER A 13 6.41 -2.70 -1.87
N MET A 14 6.12 -3.62 -0.96
CA MET A 14 5.88 -5.03 -1.30
C MET A 14 4.63 -5.18 -2.19
N MET A 15 3.57 -4.44 -1.89
CA MET A 15 2.34 -4.43 -2.68
C MET A 15 2.59 -3.91 -4.09
N ILE A 16 3.40 -2.86 -4.24
CA ILE A 16 3.79 -2.32 -5.56
C ILE A 16 4.61 -3.34 -6.34
N SER A 17 5.59 -4.00 -5.72
CA SER A 17 6.37 -5.05 -6.40
C SER A 17 5.53 -6.27 -6.81
N THR A 18 4.45 -6.56 -6.09
CA THR A 18 3.57 -7.71 -6.37
C THR A 18 2.51 -7.39 -7.42
N HIS A 19 1.92 -6.20 -7.35
CA HIS A 19 0.75 -5.83 -8.15
C HIS A 19 1.05 -4.81 -9.26
N GLY A 20 2.23 -4.17 -9.25
CA GLY A 20 2.61 -3.13 -10.21
C GLY A 20 1.59 -2.01 -10.26
N ASP A 21 1.14 -1.67 -11.47
CA ASP A 21 0.11 -0.66 -11.75
C ASP A 21 -1.26 -0.98 -11.14
N ARG A 22 -1.52 -2.24 -10.76
CA ARG A 22 -2.79 -2.65 -10.13
C ARG A 22 -2.78 -2.51 -8.61
N VAL A 23 -1.72 -1.95 -8.04
CA VAL A 23 -1.55 -1.85 -6.59
C VAL A 23 -2.67 -1.08 -5.90
N GLU A 24 -3.17 0.01 -6.50
CA GLU A 24 -4.28 0.79 -5.93
C GLU A 24 -5.56 -0.05 -5.79
N ALA A 25 -5.89 -0.83 -6.83
CA ALA A 25 -7.03 -1.74 -6.79
C ALA A 25 -6.85 -2.85 -5.76
N ALA A 26 -5.62 -3.39 -5.62
CA ALA A 26 -5.32 -4.43 -4.64
C ALA A 26 -5.48 -3.93 -3.20
N VAL A 27 -4.99 -2.72 -2.89
CA VAL A 27 -5.14 -2.09 -1.58
C VAL A 27 -6.60 -1.74 -1.29
N ALA A 28 -7.34 -1.26 -2.29
CA ALA A 28 -8.78 -0.97 -2.14
C ALA A 28 -9.60 -2.23 -1.81
N ILE A 29 -9.30 -3.36 -2.45
CA ILE A 29 -9.95 -4.65 -2.15
C ILE A 29 -9.66 -5.05 -0.70
N ARG A 30 -8.40 -4.97 -0.25
CA ARG A 30 -8.04 -5.35 1.12
C ARG A 30 -8.67 -4.45 2.18
N LEU A 31 -8.79 -3.16 1.89
CA LEU A 31 -9.49 -2.23 2.76
C LEU A 31 -10.99 -2.59 2.85
N ALA A 32 -11.65 -2.88 1.73
CA ALA A 32 -13.04 -3.29 1.72
C ALA A 32 -13.28 -4.62 2.47
N GLU A 33 -12.40 -5.60 2.29
CA GLU A 33 -12.44 -6.87 3.04
C GLU A 33 -12.29 -6.63 4.56
N ALA A 34 -11.38 -5.73 4.96
CA ALA A 34 -11.18 -5.36 6.36
C ALA A 34 -12.40 -4.65 6.96
N GLU A 35 -13.06 -3.78 6.19
CA GLU A 35 -14.30 -3.10 6.57
C GLU A 35 -15.45 -4.08 6.76
N VAL A 36 -15.61 -5.05 5.85
CA VAL A 36 -16.61 -6.11 5.96
C VAL A 36 -16.34 -7.02 7.17
N SER A 37 -15.07 -7.35 7.42
CA SER A 37 -14.66 -8.15 8.58
C SER A 37 -14.81 -7.39 9.91
N GLY A 38 -14.96 -6.07 9.89
CA GLY A 38 -14.99 -5.24 11.10
C GLY A 38 -13.66 -5.21 11.87
N ASN A 39 -12.55 -5.56 11.22
CA ASN A 39 -11.24 -5.58 11.88
C ASN A 39 -10.62 -4.18 11.86
N ALA A 40 -10.84 -3.41 12.92
CA ALA A 40 -10.32 -2.05 13.05
C ALA A 40 -8.80 -1.94 12.86
N GLY A 41 -8.03 -2.98 13.25
CA GLY A 41 -6.59 -3.00 13.06
C GLY A 41 -6.20 -3.01 11.58
N ASP A 42 -6.78 -3.93 10.81
CA ASP A 42 -6.56 -4.01 9.37
C ASP A 42 -7.05 -2.77 8.64
N ILE A 43 -8.21 -2.22 9.02
CA ILE A 43 -8.74 -0.98 8.41
C ILE A 43 -7.73 0.16 8.56
N ILE A 44 -7.13 0.32 9.74
CA ILE A 44 -6.11 1.35 9.97
C ILE A 44 -4.86 1.06 9.12
N VAL A 45 -4.37 -0.18 9.10
CA VAL A 45 -3.20 -0.57 8.30
C VAL A 45 -3.41 -0.26 6.82
N TRP A 46 -4.52 -0.71 6.23
CA TRP A 46 -4.78 -0.54 4.80
C TRP A 46 -5.06 0.93 4.43
N LYS A 47 -5.63 1.74 5.34
CA LYS A 47 -5.74 3.20 5.15
C LYS A 47 -4.37 3.86 5.12
N GLU A 48 -3.47 3.55 6.06
CA GLU A 48 -2.12 4.12 6.09
C GLU A 48 -1.30 3.70 4.85
N VAL A 49 -1.43 2.44 4.42
CA VAL A 49 -0.81 1.94 3.18
C VAL A 49 -1.33 2.70 1.96
N ALA A 50 -2.65 2.89 1.86
CA ALA A 50 -3.25 3.65 0.75
C ALA A 50 -2.74 5.10 0.72
N GLN A 51 -2.53 5.73 1.87
CA GLN A 51 -1.97 7.08 1.94
C GLN A 51 -0.50 7.15 1.53
N CYS A 52 0.30 6.12 1.81
CA CYS A 52 1.71 6.07 1.43
C CYS A 52 1.92 5.65 -0.03
N LEU A 53 0.93 4.98 -0.64
CA LEU A 53 1.03 4.37 -1.96
C LEU A 53 1.47 5.34 -3.08
N PRO A 54 0.90 6.55 -3.23
CA PRO A 54 1.22 7.43 -4.35
C PRO A 54 2.69 7.88 -4.34
N GLU A 55 3.22 8.18 -3.15
CA GLU A 55 4.61 8.58 -2.96
C GLU A 55 5.57 7.44 -3.31
N ILE A 56 5.27 6.23 -2.84
CA ILE A 56 6.13 5.07 -3.05
C ILE A 56 6.02 4.57 -4.49
N PHE A 57 4.82 4.60 -5.08
CA PHE A 57 4.60 4.24 -6.48
C PHE A 57 5.33 5.21 -7.42
N ALA A 58 5.26 6.52 -7.17
CA ALA A 58 6.02 7.50 -7.94
C ALA A 58 7.54 7.32 -7.80
N GLN A 59 8.04 6.93 -6.63
CA GLN A 59 9.45 6.57 -6.44
C GLN A 59 9.80 5.29 -7.19
N HIS A 60 8.95 4.27 -7.14
CA HIS A 60 9.13 3.01 -7.85
C HIS A 60 9.20 3.22 -9.37
N VAL A 61 8.27 4.02 -9.93
CA VAL A 61 8.28 4.41 -11.34
C VAL A 61 9.51 5.24 -11.70
N ARG A 62 9.97 6.16 -10.84
CA ARG A 62 11.24 6.89 -11.12
C ARG A 62 12.46 5.97 -11.13
N LEU A 63 12.53 5.04 -10.18
CA LEU A 63 13.65 4.11 -10.04
C LEU A 63 13.67 3.02 -11.12
N ASN A 64 12.49 2.59 -11.58
CA ASN A 64 12.34 1.48 -12.52
C ASN A 64 11.99 1.93 -13.95
N GLY A 65 11.50 3.15 -14.12
CA GLY A 65 11.05 3.75 -15.39
C GLY A 65 12.05 4.69 -16.04
N SER A 66 13.35 4.45 -15.83
CA SER A 66 14.42 5.14 -16.57
C SER A 66 15.04 4.21 -17.62
N HIS A 67 14.30 3.90 -18.68
CA HIS A 67 14.88 3.55 -19.99
C HIS A 67 13.81 3.63 -21.10
N GLU A 68 13.51 4.85 -21.56
CA GLU A 68 13.01 5.10 -22.93
C GLU A 68 13.65 6.39 -23.45
#